data_AF-H7EH20-F1
#
_entry.id   AF-H7EH20-F1
#
_cell.length_a   1.000
_cell.length_b   1.000
_cell.length_c   1.000
_cell.angle_alpha   90.00
_cell.angle_beta   90.00
_cell.angle_gamma   90.00
#
_symmetry.space_group_name_H-M   'P 1'
#
loop_
_entity.id
_entity.type
_entity.pdbx_description
1 polymer ?
#
loop_
_entity_poly.entity_id
_entity_poly.type
_entity_poly.pdbx_seq_one_letter_code
_entity_poly.pdbx_strand_id
1 'polypeptide(L)'
;MKVIKNLISSVLIMTCFTGCFGEVKRIKVYKNRAEFEKFILQSLEEQYGMEFVVEKYVTGRDPLFHFERGYSGFTGNVRPASSSSGNENVLHRYYTVCNSRGDFVTHAHVSLFEKQLRADVEKILNDNGIKYSFLEFRGMSRNLSKWSKDSTYEEYKASKDYESWIYIKLPQAKSKAPDLSSKEYAEVILPIVKKLYTLLEPEYNPTVVFYVDEYKTEWYNPYKEQAQTFEAKNCEIVLLDLSKFNNYLDWTEHDIEVEIHPVEVEWLELLELDD
;
A
#
# COMPACT_ATOMS: atom_id res chain seq x y z
N MET A 1 26.70 31.08 51.13
CA MET A 1 26.39 31.85 49.90
C MET A 1 27.70 32.19 49.22
N LYS A 2 27.92 32.07 47.91
CA LYS A 2 27.14 31.50 46.81
C LYS A 2 28.18 31.29 45.69
N VAL A 3 28.23 30.07 45.18
CA VAL A 3 29.02 29.64 44.03
C VAL A 3 28.34 30.17 42.78
N ILE A 4 28.88 31.18 42.10
CA ILE A 4 28.52 31.50 40.69
C ILE A 4 29.73 32.13 39.99
N LYS A 5 30.65 31.32 39.46
CA LYS A 5 31.60 31.76 38.42
C LYS A 5 31.68 30.83 37.19
N ASN A 6 30.81 29.82 37.11
CA ASN A 6 30.73 28.89 35.97
C ASN A 6 29.37 28.93 35.26
N LEU A 7 28.76 30.11 35.07
CA LEU A 7 27.43 30.23 34.45
C LEU A 7 27.40 30.94 33.09
N ILE A 8 28.55 31.22 32.46
CA ILE A 8 28.58 31.98 31.19
C ILE A 8 29.04 31.12 30.00
N SER A 9 29.59 29.92 30.20
CA SER A 9 29.90 28.98 29.09
C SER A 9 28.86 27.89 28.86
N SER A 10 27.80 27.83 29.67
CA SER A 10 26.71 26.85 29.54
C SER A 10 25.41 27.45 28.96
N VAL A 11 25.40 28.74 28.62
CA VAL A 11 24.23 29.44 28.03
C VAL A 11 24.30 29.51 26.49
N LEU A 12 25.41 29.09 25.87
CA LEU A 12 25.61 29.19 24.42
C LEU A 12 25.52 27.86 23.64
N ILE A 13 24.91 26.82 24.23
CA ILE A 13 24.66 25.51 23.56
C ILE A 13 23.14 25.18 23.52
N MET A 14 22.26 26.16 23.77
CA MET A 14 20.80 25.98 23.75
C MET A 14 20.08 26.71 22.61
N THR A 15 20.80 27.15 21.56
CA THR A 15 20.18 27.82 20.40
C THR A 15 20.36 27.09 19.06
N CYS A 16 20.75 25.82 19.08
CA CYS A 16 20.82 24.99 17.85
C CYS A 16 19.64 24.02 17.68
N PHE A 17 18.60 24.13 18.51
CA PHE A 17 17.31 23.45 18.31
C PHE A 17 16.21 24.45 17.98
N THR A 18 16.43 25.28 16.96
CA THR A 18 15.31 25.85 16.18
C THR A 18 15.08 24.94 14.97
N GLY A 19 14.86 23.66 15.23
CA GLY A 19 14.20 22.78 14.28
C GLY A 19 12.71 23.07 14.33
N CYS A 20 12.21 23.73 13.29
CA CYS A 20 10.85 23.67 12.76
C CYS A 20 9.75 23.18 13.73
N PHE A 21 9.35 24.02 14.68
CA PHE A 21 8.00 23.95 15.21
C PHE A 21 7.28 25.19 14.72
N GLY A 22 6.69 25.08 13.51
CA GLY A 22 5.62 25.98 13.11
C GLY A 22 4.58 25.98 14.25
N GLU A 23 4.01 27.16 14.54
CA GLU A 23 2.94 27.29 15.52
C GLU A 23 1.98 26.11 15.39
N VAL A 24 1.80 25.34 16.48
CA VAL A 24 0.68 24.40 16.55
C VAL A 24 -0.57 25.26 16.61
N LYS A 25 -1.08 25.66 15.43
CA LYS A 25 -2.37 26.31 15.27
C LYS A 25 -3.38 25.41 15.99
N ARG A 26 -4.02 25.91 17.04
CA ARG A 26 -5.20 25.25 17.60
C ARG A 26 -6.22 25.12 16.49
N ILE A 27 -6.45 23.91 15.99
CA ILE A 27 -7.34 23.70 14.87
C ILE A 27 -8.78 23.63 15.35
N LYS A 28 -9.62 24.30 14.56
CA LYS A 28 -11.07 24.41 14.71
C LYS A 28 -11.68 23.01 14.60
N VAL A 29 -12.54 22.62 15.54
CA VAL A 29 -13.44 21.48 15.30
C VAL A 29 -14.45 21.93 14.25
N TYR A 30 -14.46 21.26 13.10
CA TYR A 30 -15.33 21.60 11.99
C TYR A 30 -16.74 21.07 12.25
N LYS A 31 -17.75 21.83 11.82
CA LYS A 31 -19.16 21.51 12.06
C LYS A 31 -19.90 21.04 10.81
N ASN A 32 -19.26 21.10 9.64
CA ASN A 32 -19.84 20.68 8.39
C ASN A 32 -18.77 20.16 7.43
N ARG A 33 -19.22 19.34 6.47
CA ARG A 33 -18.39 18.74 5.43
C ARG A 33 -17.64 19.76 4.61
N ALA A 34 -18.32 20.77 4.07
CA ALA A 34 -17.72 21.71 3.13
C ALA A 34 -16.51 22.47 3.72
N GLU A 35 -16.61 22.92 4.97
CA GLU A 35 -15.50 23.60 5.66
C GLU A 35 -14.31 22.66 5.90
N PHE A 36 -14.58 21.40 6.28
CA PHE A 36 -13.53 20.46 6.62
C PHE A 36 -12.85 19.88 5.38
N GLU A 37 -13.62 19.58 4.33
CA GLU A 37 -13.10 19.18 3.03
C GLU A 37 -12.19 20.25 2.43
N LYS A 38 -12.63 21.52 2.46
CA LYS A 38 -11.79 22.66 2.05
C LYS A 38 -10.48 22.72 2.84
N PHE A 39 -10.54 22.52 4.16
CA PHE A 39 -9.35 22.53 5.00
C PHE A 39 -8.37 21.40 4.63
N ILE A 40 -8.85 20.18 4.40
CA ILE A 40 -8.02 19.04 3.98
C ILE A 40 -7.32 19.35 2.67
N LEU A 41 -8.08 19.78 1.65
CA LEU A 41 -7.54 20.06 0.32
C LEU A 41 -6.52 21.21 0.35
N GLN A 42 -6.79 22.28 1.11
CA GLN A 42 -5.85 23.39 1.28
C GLN A 42 -4.57 22.95 2.01
N SER A 43 -4.68 22.10 3.03
CA SER A 43 -3.50 21.60 3.75
C SER A 43 -2.61 20.74 2.86
N LEU A 44 -3.22 19.89 2.03
CA LEU A 44 -2.51 19.10 1.03
C LEU A 44 -1.87 19.99 -0.03
N GLU A 45 -2.58 21.00 -0.52
CA GLU A 45 -2.05 21.96 -1.49
C GLU A 45 -0.86 22.76 -0.94
N GLU A 46 -0.96 23.26 0.30
CA GLU A 46 0.15 23.96 0.96
C GLU A 46 1.38 23.06 1.12
N GLN A 47 1.16 21.78 1.43
CA GLN A 47 2.23 20.82 1.69
C GLN A 47 2.91 20.31 0.41
N TYR A 48 2.11 19.95 -0.60
CA TYR A 48 2.58 19.31 -1.83
C TYR A 48 2.66 20.26 -3.03
N GLY A 49 2.21 21.51 -2.89
CA GLY A 49 2.31 22.53 -3.93
C GLY A 49 1.46 22.25 -5.17
N MET A 50 0.41 21.43 -5.02
CA MET A 50 -0.48 21.03 -6.12
C MET A 50 -1.93 20.93 -5.62
N GLU A 51 -2.89 21.21 -6.49
CA GLU A 51 -4.31 21.12 -6.15
C GLU A 51 -4.75 19.65 -6.01
N PHE A 52 -5.64 19.40 -5.05
CA PHE A 52 -6.22 18.08 -4.81
C PHE A 52 -7.75 18.10 -4.92
N VAL A 53 -8.31 16.94 -5.21
CA VAL A 53 -9.74 16.69 -5.15
C VAL A 53 -10.03 15.45 -4.31
N VAL A 54 -11.17 15.45 -3.63
CA VAL A 54 -11.69 14.26 -2.96
C VAL A 54 -12.37 13.37 -3.98
N GLU A 55 -12.03 12.09 -3.97
CA GLU A 55 -12.68 11.09 -4.80
C GLU A 55 -13.64 10.20 -4.00
N LYS A 56 -14.57 9.60 -4.76
CA LYS A 56 -15.30 8.44 -4.29
C LYS A 56 -14.33 7.27 -4.11
N TYR A 57 -14.72 6.32 -3.27
CA TYR A 57 -14.07 5.02 -3.28
C TYR A 57 -14.18 4.37 -4.65
N VAL A 58 -13.26 3.46 -4.97
CA VAL A 58 -13.30 2.65 -6.21
C VAL A 58 -14.66 1.99 -6.38
N THR A 59 -15.23 1.51 -5.26
CA THR A 59 -16.59 0.94 -5.16
C THR A 59 -17.74 1.95 -5.37
N GLY A 60 -17.47 3.15 -5.86
CA GLY A 60 -18.44 4.24 -6.05
C GLY A 60 -19.03 4.86 -4.77
N ARG A 61 -18.60 4.41 -3.58
CA ARG A 61 -19.08 4.94 -2.29
C ARG A 61 -18.56 6.35 -2.06
N ASP A 62 -19.38 7.19 -1.43
CA ASP A 62 -18.94 8.52 -1.04
C ASP A 62 -17.89 8.46 0.09
N PRO A 63 -16.93 9.40 0.13
CA PRO A 63 -16.02 9.56 1.26
C PRO A 63 -16.79 9.78 2.57
N LEU A 64 -16.25 9.26 3.66
CA LEU A 64 -16.84 9.38 4.99
C LEU A 64 -16.29 10.61 5.70
N PHE A 65 -17.21 11.41 6.23
CA PHE A 65 -16.90 12.55 7.07
C PHE A 65 -17.60 12.38 8.43
N HIS A 66 -16.82 12.47 9.50
CA HIS A 66 -17.27 12.29 10.87
C HIS A 66 -17.18 13.61 11.62
N PHE A 67 -18.26 14.02 12.30
CA PHE A 67 -18.29 15.25 13.09
C PHE A 67 -18.87 14.94 14.46
N GLU A 68 -18.02 14.94 15.48
CA GLU A 68 -18.42 14.71 16.87
C GLU A 68 -17.92 15.82 17.80
N ARG A 69 -18.37 15.83 19.05
CA ARG A 69 -17.97 16.83 20.02
C ARG A 69 -16.46 16.74 20.29
N GLY A 70 -15.70 17.69 19.77
CA GLY A 70 -14.25 17.73 19.94
C GLY A 70 -13.47 16.96 18.87
N TYR A 71 -14.14 16.49 17.82
CA TYR A 71 -13.57 15.64 16.79
C TYR A 71 -14.15 15.93 15.39
N SER A 72 -13.26 16.03 14.40
CA SER A 72 -13.62 15.96 12.99
C SER A 72 -12.75 14.93 12.29
N GLY A 73 -13.39 14.07 11.50
CA GLY A 73 -12.81 12.88 10.88
C GLY A 73 -13.09 12.82 9.39
N PHE A 74 -12.11 12.42 8.59
CA PHE A 74 -12.29 12.10 7.18
C PHE A 74 -11.70 10.71 6.94
N THR A 75 -12.39 9.92 6.13
CA THR A 75 -11.91 8.65 5.58
C THR A 75 -12.31 8.64 4.11
N GLY A 76 -11.33 8.76 3.23
CA GLY A 76 -11.55 8.78 1.79
C GLY A 76 -10.25 8.86 1.00
N ASN A 77 -10.40 8.91 -0.32
CA ASN A 77 -9.32 9.04 -1.27
C ASN A 77 -9.18 10.50 -1.70
N VAL A 78 -7.95 10.96 -1.85
CA VAL A 78 -7.63 12.24 -2.47
C VAL A 78 -6.62 12.02 -3.58
N ARG A 79 -6.74 12.81 -4.65
CA ARG A 79 -5.78 12.75 -5.77
C ARG A 79 -5.43 14.15 -6.25
N PRO A 80 -4.29 14.33 -6.94
CA PRO A 80 -4.01 15.55 -7.66
C PRO A 80 -5.15 15.87 -8.65
N ALA A 81 -5.61 17.12 -8.70
CA ALA A 81 -6.68 17.55 -9.59
C ALA A 81 -6.32 17.33 -11.07
N SER A 82 -5.02 17.42 -11.40
CA SER A 82 -4.45 17.25 -12.74
C SER A 82 -4.41 15.81 -13.25
N SER A 83 -4.65 14.80 -12.40
CA SER A 83 -4.69 13.40 -12.86
C SER A 83 -6.09 13.01 -13.36
N SER A 84 -6.16 12.04 -14.27
CA SER A 84 -7.41 11.37 -14.61
C SER A 84 -7.99 10.66 -13.37
N SER A 85 -9.32 10.58 -13.30
CA SER A 85 -9.99 9.72 -12.33
C SER A 85 -9.64 8.26 -12.59
N GLY A 86 -9.32 7.50 -11.55
CA GLY A 86 -8.90 6.11 -11.65
C GLY A 86 -7.42 5.93 -11.30
N ASN A 87 -7.18 5.41 -10.09
CA ASN A 87 -6.03 4.67 -9.55
C ASN A 87 -4.57 5.04 -9.84
N GLU A 88 -4.21 5.94 -10.73
CA GLU A 88 -2.79 6.13 -11.12
C GLU A 88 -2.02 7.15 -10.29
N ASN A 89 -2.68 7.90 -9.38
CA ASN A 89 -2.05 8.91 -8.52
C ASN A 89 -2.79 9.11 -7.20
N VAL A 90 -3.33 8.04 -6.62
CA VAL A 90 -4.21 8.18 -5.46
C VAL A 90 -3.39 8.17 -4.16
N LEU A 91 -3.52 9.24 -3.38
CA LEU A 91 -3.12 9.24 -1.97
C LEU A 91 -4.24 8.53 -1.21
N HIS A 92 -4.08 7.24 -0.93
CA HIS A 92 -5.12 6.40 -0.35
C HIS A 92 -5.20 6.52 1.17
N ARG A 93 -6.43 6.52 1.70
CA ARG A 93 -6.83 6.55 3.13
C ARG A 93 -6.26 7.71 3.94
N TYR A 94 -6.78 8.89 3.71
CA TYR A 94 -6.63 9.94 4.70
C TYR A 94 -7.50 9.58 5.92
N TYR A 95 -6.89 9.21 7.05
CA TYR A 95 -7.51 9.38 8.36
C TYR A 95 -7.07 10.76 8.84
N THR A 96 -7.97 11.60 9.30
CA THR A 96 -7.55 12.78 10.08
C THR A 96 -8.39 12.85 11.31
N VAL A 97 -7.74 12.74 12.46
CA VAL A 97 -8.36 13.06 13.74
C VAL A 97 -8.02 14.50 14.05
N CYS A 98 -8.95 15.43 13.88
CA CYS A 98 -8.79 16.72 14.55
C CYS A 98 -9.30 16.57 15.98
N ASN A 99 -8.43 16.18 16.92
CA ASN A 99 -8.77 16.27 18.34
C ASN A 99 -8.62 17.72 18.84
N SER A 100 -9.16 18.05 20.02
CA SER A 100 -9.06 19.40 20.61
C SER A 100 -7.64 19.89 20.91
N ARG A 101 -6.62 19.03 20.72
CA ARG A 101 -5.18 19.34 20.87
C ARG A 101 -4.49 19.65 19.54
N GLY A 102 -5.15 19.41 18.40
CA GLY A 102 -4.61 19.68 17.06
C GLY A 102 -3.69 18.58 16.52
N ASP A 103 -3.72 17.38 17.11
CA ASP A 103 -2.87 16.26 16.66
C ASP A 103 -3.45 15.64 15.39
N PHE A 104 -2.81 15.82 14.23
CA PHE A 104 -3.15 15.06 13.02
C PHE A 104 -2.61 13.65 13.11
N VAL A 105 -3.45 12.70 13.51
CA VAL A 105 -3.16 11.29 13.25
C VAL A 105 -3.57 11.00 11.82
N THR A 106 -2.59 11.07 10.92
CA THR A 106 -2.76 10.70 9.52
C THR A 106 -2.30 9.26 9.33
N HIS A 107 -3.11 8.47 8.62
CA HIS A 107 -2.76 7.11 8.18
C HIS A 107 -2.86 7.08 6.65
N ALA A 108 -2.25 8.06 5.99
CA ALA A 108 -2.29 8.12 4.54
C ALA A 108 -1.28 7.14 3.95
N HIS A 109 -1.71 6.36 2.96
CA HIS A 109 -0.84 5.68 2.02
C HIS A 109 -0.50 6.70 0.94
N VAL A 110 0.67 7.33 1.07
CA VAL A 110 1.14 8.35 0.15
C VAL A 110 1.85 7.68 -1.02
N SER A 111 1.19 7.55 -2.17
CA SER A 111 1.84 7.18 -3.44
C SER A 111 2.30 8.47 -4.15
N LEU A 112 3.59 8.82 -4.03
CA LEU A 112 4.21 9.91 -4.79
C LEU A 112 5.01 9.32 -5.95
N PHE A 113 5.12 10.09 -7.04
CA PHE A 113 5.90 9.70 -8.21
C PHE A 113 5.50 8.34 -8.80
N GLU A 114 4.25 7.92 -8.62
CA GLU A 114 3.75 6.62 -9.10
C GLU A 114 4.02 6.43 -10.60
N LYS A 115 3.82 7.49 -11.40
CA LYS A 115 4.10 7.45 -12.83
C LYS A 115 5.57 7.10 -13.13
N GLN A 116 6.51 7.68 -12.38
CA GLN A 116 7.94 7.41 -12.53
C GLN A 116 8.28 6.01 -12.04
N LEU A 117 7.77 5.62 -10.86
CA LEU A 117 7.95 4.27 -10.31
C LEU A 117 7.41 3.19 -11.26
N ARG A 118 6.20 3.39 -11.79
CA ARG A 118 5.56 2.53 -12.78
C ARG A 118 6.44 2.41 -14.02
N ALA A 119 6.84 3.53 -14.62
CA ALA A 119 7.70 3.49 -15.80
C ALA A 119 9.01 2.72 -15.57
N ASP A 120 9.65 2.90 -14.40
CA ASP A 120 10.87 2.19 -14.04
C ASP A 120 10.63 0.67 -13.90
N VAL A 121 9.64 0.26 -13.10
CA VAL A 121 9.32 -1.15 -12.87
C VAL A 121 8.85 -1.82 -14.15
N GLU A 122 7.95 -1.21 -14.91
CA GLU A 122 7.46 -1.75 -16.18
C GLU A 122 8.59 -1.97 -17.17
N LYS A 123 9.54 -1.03 -17.26
CA LYS A 123 10.73 -1.20 -18.08
C LYS A 123 11.55 -2.42 -17.65
N ILE A 124 11.80 -2.58 -16.35
CA ILE A 124 12.55 -3.73 -15.81
C ILE A 124 11.83 -5.05 -16.13
N LEU A 125 10.53 -5.13 -15.92
CA LEU A 125 9.73 -6.33 -16.19
C LEU A 125 9.73 -6.67 -17.68
N ASN A 126 9.52 -5.68 -18.55
CA ASN A 126 9.48 -5.84 -20.00
C ASN A 126 10.84 -6.28 -20.57
N ASP A 127 11.93 -5.63 -20.16
CA ASP A 127 13.30 -5.98 -20.58
C ASP A 127 13.68 -7.42 -20.19
N ASN A 128 13.03 -7.96 -19.15
CA ASN A 128 13.25 -9.31 -18.65
C ASN A 128 12.16 -10.32 -19.06
N GLY A 129 11.21 -9.93 -19.91
CA GLY A 129 10.14 -10.79 -20.41
C GLY A 129 9.19 -11.32 -19.33
N ILE A 130 8.99 -10.57 -18.24
CA ILE A 130 8.08 -10.94 -17.17
C ILE A 130 6.68 -10.42 -17.51
N LYS A 131 5.71 -11.32 -17.58
CA LYS A 131 4.30 -10.96 -17.81
C LYS A 131 3.59 -10.78 -16.47
N TYR A 132 2.81 -9.72 -16.37
CA TYR A 132 1.97 -9.40 -15.23
C TYR A 132 0.60 -8.92 -15.75
N SER A 133 -0.41 -9.01 -14.91
CA SER A 133 -1.77 -8.55 -15.21
C SER A 133 -1.99 -7.12 -14.75
N PHE A 134 -1.54 -6.81 -13.54
CA PHE A 134 -1.73 -5.51 -12.91
C PHE A 134 -0.50 -5.12 -12.09
N LEU A 135 -0.20 -3.82 -12.04
CA LEU A 135 0.90 -3.24 -11.26
C LEU A 135 0.33 -2.07 -10.46
N GLU A 136 0.57 -2.09 -9.15
CA GLU A 136 0.08 -1.09 -8.19
C GLU A 136 1.22 -0.63 -7.30
N PHE A 137 1.19 0.63 -6.86
CA PHE A 137 2.13 1.17 -5.90
C PHE A 137 1.38 1.65 -4.65
N ARG A 138 1.78 1.14 -3.48
CA ARG A 138 1.15 1.47 -2.20
C ARG A 138 2.12 2.22 -1.31
N GLY A 139 1.78 3.44 -0.90
CA GLY A 139 2.57 4.17 0.09
C GLY A 139 2.56 3.48 1.46
N MET A 140 3.72 3.27 2.07
CA MET A 140 3.88 2.69 3.41
C MET A 140 3.95 3.73 4.52
N SER A 141 4.40 4.96 4.22
CA SER A 141 4.53 5.99 5.25
C SER A 141 3.16 6.56 5.61
N ARG A 142 2.76 6.29 6.86
CA ARG A 142 1.54 6.85 7.47
C ARG A 142 1.67 8.34 7.79
N ASN A 143 2.88 8.91 7.74
CA ASN A 143 3.09 10.33 8.04
C ASN A 143 3.05 11.16 6.76
N LEU A 144 1.97 11.91 6.56
CA LEU A 144 1.86 12.84 5.45
C LEU A 144 2.96 13.89 5.46
N SER A 145 3.29 14.48 6.61
CA SER A 145 4.28 15.56 6.72
C SER A 145 5.71 15.17 6.36
N LYS A 146 5.96 13.87 6.13
CA LYS A 146 7.27 13.37 5.70
C LYS A 146 7.65 13.92 4.32
N TRP A 147 6.67 14.12 3.45
CA TRP A 147 6.88 14.52 2.07
C TRP A 147 6.35 15.93 1.81
N SER A 148 6.97 16.63 0.87
CA SER A 148 6.59 17.99 0.50
C SER A 148 6.72 18.22 -1.00
N LYS A 149 6.29 19.39 -1.47
CA LYS A 149 6.49 19.83 -2.85
C LYS A 149 7.96 19.86 -3.30
N ASP A 150 8.88 19.98 -2.35
CA ASP A 150 10.32 20.07 -2.62
C ASP A 150 10.99 18.68 -2.59
N SER A 151 10.23 17.63 -2.26
CA SER A 151 10.72 16.25 -2.30
C SER A 151 10.99 15.80 -3.73
N THR A 152 12.06 15.04 -3.91
CA THR A 152 12.47 14.51 -5.22
C THR A 152 12.10 13.03 -5.37
N TYR A 153 12.02 12.58 -6.62
CA TYR A 153 11.80 11.16 -6.93
C TYR A 153 12.87 10.27 -6.29
N GLU A 154 14.15 10.65 -6.40
CA GLU A 154 15.26 9.87 -5.85
C GLU A 154 15.20 9.76 -4.32
N GLU A 155 14.79 10.82 -3.63
CA GLU A 155 14.59 10.78 -2.17
C GLU A 155 13.44 9.85 -1.77
N TYR A 156 12.33 9.89 -2.51
CA TYR A 156 11.18 9.02 -2.28
C TYR A 156 11.51 7.54 -2.55
N LYS A 157 12.23 7.29 -3.65
CA LYS A 157 12.74 5.98 -4.02
C LYS A 157 13.68 5.40 -2.96
N ALA A 158 14.65 6.19 -2.52
CA ALA A 158 15.63 5.78 -1.51
C ALA A 158 15.02 5.52 -0.13
N SER A 159 13.89 6.15 0.20
CA SER A 159 13.26 5.97 1.52
C SER A 159 12.50 4.66 1.67
N LYS A 160 12.16 3.99 0.55
CA LYS A 160 11.32 2.77 0.53
C LYS A 160 9.97 2.96 1.23
N ASP A 161 9.38 4.15 1.03
CA ASP A 161 8.08 4.49 1.61
C ASP A 161 6.91 3.98 0.76
N TYR A 162 7.15 2.96 -0.06
CA TYR A 162 6.16 2.34 -0.90
C TYR A 162 6.44 0.84 -1.04
N GLU A 163 5.42 0.11 -1.46
CA GLU A 163 5.48 -1.28 -1.94
C GLU A 163 5.04 -1.30 -3.40
N SER A 164 5.74 -2.07 -4.23
CA SER A 164 5.32 -2.37 -5.60
C SER A 164 4.56 -3.68 -5.63
N TRP A 165 3.25 -3.63 -5.83
CA TRP A 165 2.38 -4.81 -5.89
C TRP A 165 2.24 -5.29 -7.33
N ILE A 166 2.71 -6.51 -7.60
CA ILE A 166 2.76 -7.11 -8.94
C ILE A 166 1.83 -8.30 -8.98
N TYR A 167 0.78 -8.21 -9.79
CA TYR A 167 -0.24 -9.25 -9.92
C TYR A 167 0.07 -10.14 -11.12
N ILE A 168 0.18 -11.45 -10.88
CA ILE A 168 0.54 -12.42 -11.92
C ILE A 168 -0.53 -13.50 -11.98
N LYS A 169 -1.18 -13.60 -13.14
CA LYS A 169 -2.13 -14.67 -13.42
C LYS A 169 -1.40 -15.99 -13.63
N LEU A 170 -1.79 -17.01 -12.87
CA LEU A 170 -1.31 -18.37 -13.04
C LEU A 170 -2.21 -19.16 -13.98
N PRO A 171 -1.66 -20.12 -14.75
CA PRO A 171 -2.48 -21.09 -15.46
C PRO A 171 -3.19 -22.01 -14.46
N GLN A 172 -4.34 -22.57 -14.85
CA GLN A 172 -4.98 -23.63 -14.07
C GLN A 172 -4.03 -24.81 -13.84
N ALA A 173 -3.98 -25.31 -12.60
CA ALA A 173 -3.33 -26.56 -12.27
C ALA A 173 -3.94 -27.71 -13.11
N LYS A 174 -3.09 -28.63 -13.55
CA LYS A 174 -3.51 -29.81 -14.31
C LYS A 174 -4.16 -30.82 -13.37
N SER A 175 -3.57 -31.01 -12.18
CA SER A 175 -4.16 -31.84 -11.15
C SER A 175 -5.29 -31.11 -10.44
N LYS A 176 -6.36 -31.85 -10.17
CA LYS A 176 -7.44 -31.42 -9.28
C LYS A 176 -7.26 -31.94 -7.86
N ALA A 177 -6.27 -32.80 -7.60
CA ALA A 177 -6.00 -33.27 -6.25
C ALA A 177 -5.33 -32.16 -5.44
N PRO A 178 -5.84 -31.77 -4.24
CA PRO A 178 -5.36 -30.60 -3.50
C PRO A 178 -3.85 -30.59 -3.20
N ASP A 179 -3.27 -31.75 -2.92
CA ASP A 179 -1.86 -31.92 -2.58
C ASP A 179 -0.93 -31.84 -3.80
N LEU A 180 -1.47 -32.14 -5.00
CA LEU A 180 -0.75 -32.06 -6.26
C LEU A 180 -0.91 -30.70 -6.93
N SER A 181 -2.12 -30.11 -6.92
CA SER A 181 -2.37 -28.77 -7.46
C SER A 181 -1.51 -27.72 -6.76
N SER A 182 -1.38 -27.81 -5.44
CA SER A 182 -0.55 -26.90 -4.65
C SER A 182 0.94 -27.01 -5.01
N LYS A 183 1.45 -28.23 -5.25
CA LYS A 183 2.85 -28.43 -5.68
C LYS A 183 3.10 -27.88 -7.08
N GLU A 184 2.17 -28.11 -8.01
CA GLU A 184 2.27 -27.56 -9.37
C GLU A 184 2.34 -26.03 -9.35
N TYR A 185 1.56 -25.37 -8.49
CA TYR A 185 1.66 -23.92 -8.31
C TYR A 185 2.99 -23.50 -7.70
N ALA A 186 3.48 -24.19 -6.67
CA ALA A 186 4.79 -23.89 -6.06
C ALA A 186 5.95 -23.95 -7.06
N GLU A 187 5.98 -24.99 -7.92
CA GLU A 187 6.97 -25.17 -9.00
C GLU A 187 6.98 -24.00 -10.00
N VAL A 188 5.82 -23.39 -10.26
CA VAL A 188 5.68 -22.24 -11.17
C VAL A 188 5.96 -20.92 -10.47
N ILE A 189 5.49 -20.74 -9.23
CA ILE A 189 5.62 -19.50 -8.46
C ILE A 189 7.07 -19.23 -8.09
N LEU A 190 7.79 -20.24 -7.58
CA LEU A 190 9.15 -20.06 -7.06
C LEU A 190 10.12 -19.39 -8.04
N PRO A 191 10.27 -19.85 -9.30
CA PRO A 191 11.20 -19.21 -10.24
C PRO A 191 10.79 -17.78 -10.59
N ILE A 192 9.48 -17.48 -10.67
CA ILE A 192 8.98 -16.14 -10.96
C ILE A 192 9.31 -15.19 -9.80
N VAL A 193 9.01 -15.61 -8.57
CA VAL A 193 9.29 -14.85 -7.36
C VAL A 193 10.78 -14.57 -7.23
N LYS A 194 11.64 -15.59 -7.32
CA LYS A 194 13.10 -15.41 -7.23
C LYS A 194 13.61 -14.41 -8.26
N LYS A 195 13.10 -14.49 -9.49
CA LYS A 195 13.50 -13.57 -10.57
C LYS A 195 13.06 -12.14 -10.27
N LEU A 196 11.82 -11.92 -9.82
CA LEU A 196 11.30 -10.60 -9.46
C LEU A 196 12.10 -9.95 -8.34
N TYR A 197 12.30 -10.67 -7.23
CA TYR A 197 13.07 -10.16 -6.10
C TYR A 197 14.53 -9.88 -6.49
N THR A 198 15.15 -10.70 -7.35
CA THR A 198 16.50 -10.42 -7.88
C THR A 198 16.57 -9.12 -8.67
N LEU A 199 15.50 -8.78 -9.41
CA LEU A 199 15.47 -7.62 -10.30
C LEU A 199 15.06 -6.32 -9.60
N LEU A 200 14.23 -6.42 -8.55
CA LEU A 200 13.55 -5.28 -7.95
C LEU A 200 13.99 -4.98 -6.53
N GLU A 201 14.47 -5.96 -5.76
CA GLU A 201 15.10 -5.68 -4.47
C GLU A 201 16.53 -5.15 -4.66
N PRO A 202 16.98 -4.23 -3.79
CA PRO A 202 16.26 -3.64 -2.67
C PRO A 202 15.51 -2.34 -2.99
N GLU A 203 15.47 -1.98 -4.27
CA GLU A 203 15.17 -0.62 -4.75
C GLU A 203 13.67 -0.34 -4.89
N TYR A 204 12.85 -1.35 -5.19
CA TYR A 204 11.42 -1.18 -5.48
C TYR A 204 10.48 -1.93 -4.54
N ASN A 205 10.99 -2.61 -3.50
CA ASN A 205 10.19 -3.28 -2.45
C ASN A 205 8.98 -4.08 -3.02
N PRO A 206 9.23 -5.09 -3.88
CA PRO A 206 8.18 -5.85 -4.53
C PRO A 206 7.36 -6.70 -3.56
N THR A 207 6.03 -6.62 -3.68
CA THR A 207 5.07 -7.62 -3.22
C THR A 207 4.47 -8.30 -4.45
N VAL A 208 4.45 -9.63 -4.48
CA VAL A 208 3.94 -10.37 -5.64
C VAL A 208 2.69 -11.13 -5.24
N VAL A 209 1.60 -10.88 -5.95
CA VAL A 209 0.32 -11.56 -5.75
C VAL A 209 0.07 -12.45 -6.95
N PHE A 210 -0.24 -13.71 -6.69
CA PHE A 210 -0.60 -14.66 -7.73
C PHE A 210 -2.09 -14.95 -7.68
N TYR A 211 -2.72 -15.15 -8.82
CA TYR A 211 -4.15 -15.40 -8.85
C TYR A 211 -4.55 -16.33 -10.00
N VAL A 212 -5.72 -16.95 -9.85
CA VAL A 212 -6.37 -17.81 -10.86
C VAL A 212 -7.84 -17.42 -10.99
N ASP A 213 -8.39 -17.48 -12.20
CA ASP A 213 -9.81 -17.14 -12.44
C ASP A 213 -10.77 -18.12 -11.76
N GLU A 214 -10.35 -19.37 -11.65
CA GLU A 214 -11.11 -20.45 -11.03
C GLU A 214 -10.13 -21.31 -10.25
N TYR A 215 -10.55 -21.89 -9.14
CA TYR A 215 -9.80 -22.91 -8.46
C TYR A 215 -10.72 -24.09 -8.22
N LYS A 216 -10.38 -25.23 -8.83
CA LYS A 216 -11.16 -26.45 -8.73
C LYS A 216 -10.31 -27.58 -8.19
N THR A 217 -10.75 -28.14 -7.06
CA THR A 217 -10.18 -29.39 -6.54
C THR A 217 -11.23 -30.45 -6.34
N GLU A 218 -10.76 -31.69 -6.46
CA GLU A 218 -11.53 -32.89 -6.29
C GLU A 218 -10.74 -33.81 -5.35
N TRP A 219 -11.36 -34.24 -4.26
CA TRP A 219 -10.74 -35.20 -3.33
C TRP A 219 -11.76 -36.18 -2.81
N TYR A 220 -11.30 -37.36 -2.41
CA TYR A 220 -12.14 -38.33 -1.72
C TYR A 220 -12.18 -37.99 -0.23
N ASN A 221 -13.38 -37.80 0.33
CA ASN A 221 -13.55 -37.63 1.77
C ASN A 221 -13.84 -39.00 2.41
N PRO A 222 -12.88 -39.60 3.15
CA PRO A 222 -13.05 -40.93 3.71
C PRO A 222 -14.14 -40.99 4.80
N TYR A 223 -14.46 -39.87 5.44
CA TYR A 223 -15.51 -39.82 6.47
C TYR A 223 -16.92 -39.80 5.87
N LYS A 224 -17.07 -39.29 4.64
CA LYS A 224 -18.34 -39.24 3.92
C LYS A 224 -18.44 -40.31 2.81
N GLU A 225 -17.39 -41.10 2.64
CA GLU A 225 -17.23 -42.13 1.60
C GLU A 225 -17.56 -41.67 0.17
N GLN A 226 -17.39 -40.39 -0.13
CA GLN A 226 -17.77 -39.81 -1.42
C GLN A 226 -16.74 -38.78 -1.92
N ALA A 227 -16.72 -38.58 -3.23
CA ALA A 227 -16.00 -37.46 -3.82
C ALA A 227 -16.55 -36.13 -3.30
N GLN A 228 -15.65 -35.21 -2.99
CA GLN A 228 -15.94 -33.80 -2.74
C GLN A 228 -15.32 -33.00 -3.87
N THR A 229 -15.98 -31.91 -4.20
CA THR A 229 -15.45 -30.89 -5.11
C THR A 229 -15.47 -29.56 -4.37
N PHE A 230 -14.39 -28.82 -4.46
CA PHE A 230 -14.34 -27.41 -4.11
C PHE A 230 -14.11 -26.62 -5.39
N GLU A 231 -14.94 -25.62 -5.62
CA GLU A 231 -14.82 -24.70 -6.73
C GLU A 231 -14.95 -23.29 -6.17
N ALA A 232 -13.97 -22.46 -6.44
CA ALA A 232 -13.97 -21.05 -6.12
C ALA A 232 -13.60 -20.27 -7.38
N LYS A 233 -14.19 -19.10 -7.57
CA LYS A 233 -13.88 -18.19 -8.68
C LYS A 233 -13.11 -17.00 -8.16
N ASN A 234 -12.34 -16.38 -9.05
CA ASN A 234 -11.51 -15.21 -8.77
C ASN A 234 -10.71 -15.39 -7.49
N CYS A 235 -9.74 -16.30 -7.52
CA CYS A 235 -8.99 -16.71 -6.33
C CYS A 235 -7.59 -16.11 -6.35
N GLU A 236 -7.19 -15.48 -5.26
CA GLU A 236 -5.78 -15.23 -4.98
C GLU A 236 -5.17 -16.52 -4.42
N ILE A 237 -4.00 -16.84 -4.95
CA ILE A 237 -3.16 -17.90 -4.44
C ILE A 237 -1.97 -17.19 -3.84
N VAL A 238 -1.72 -17.33 -2.53
CA VAL A 238 -0.38 -17.28 -1.89
C VAL A 238 -0.49 -17.05 -0.39
N LEU A 239 0.20 -17.92 0.38
CA LEU A 239 0.85 -17.53 1.62
C LEU A 239 2.31 -18.00 1.57
N LEU A 240 3.24 -17.05 1.42
CA LEU A 240 4.66 -17.38 1.56
C LEU A 240 4.99 -17.30 3.06
N ASP A 241 5.10 -18.44 3.76
CA ASP A 241 5.68 -18.46 5.12
C ASP A 241 7.21 -18.35 5.03
N LEU A 242 7.65 -17.11 4.83
CA LEU A 242 9.06 -16.76 4.70
C LEU A 242 9.72 -16.51 6.05
N SER A 243 9.00 -16.69 7.16
CA SER A 243 9.43 -16.30 8.51
C SER A 243 10.74 -16.96 8.97
N LYS A 244 11.15 -18.06 8.32
CA LYS A 244 12.35 -18.83 8.62
C LYS A 244 13.55 -18.50 7.72
N PHE A 245 13.36 -17.72 6.65
CA PHE A 245 14.40 -17.47 5.65
C PHE A 245 14.89 -16.02 5.68
N ASN A 246 16.21 -15.84 5.61
CA ASN A 246 16.83 -14.52 5.62
C ASN A 246 16.93 -13.90 4.21
N ASN A 247 16.82 -14.70 3.14
CA ASN A 247 17.02 -14.28 1.75
C ASN A 247 16.17 -15.11 0.78
N TYR A 248 15.64 -14.49 -0.27
CA TYR A 248 14.87 -15.13 -1.34
C TYR A 248 15.63 -16.20 -2.13
N LEU A 249 16.96 -16.14 -2.13
CA LEU A 249 17.80 -17.13 -2.81
C LEU A 249 17.68 -18.53 -2.19
N ASP A 250 17.37 -18.62 -0.89
CA ASP A 250 17.32 -19.86 -0.13
C ASP A 250 15.98 -20.61 -0.26
N TRP A 251 14.97 -20.00 -0.87
CA TRP A 251 13.62 -20.57 -0.96
C TRP A 251 13.57 -21.81 -1.85
N THR A 252 12.77 -22.79 -1.45
CA THR A 252 12.47 -24.02 -2.18
C THR A 252 10.97 -24.16 -2.37
N GLU A 253 10.54 -25.11 -3.21
CA GLU A 253 9.12 -25.34 -3.48
C GLU A 253 8.36 -25.81 -2.24
N HIS A 254 9.06 -26.43 -1.29
CA HIS A 254 8.49 -26.84 0.00
C HIS A 254 8.19 -25.67 0.95
N ASP A 255 8.74 -24.48 0.65
CA ASP A 255 8.58 -23.28 1.47
C ASP A 255 7.41 -22.40 0.98
N ILE A 256 6.80 -22.76 -0.16
CA ILE A 256 5.64 -22.08 -0.71
C ILE A 256 4.38 -22.82 -0.24
N GLU A 257 3.62 -22.18 0.65
CA GLU A 257 2.28 -22.64 0.99
C GLU A 257 1.25 -21.98 0.06
N VAL A 258 0.47 -22.82 -0.60
CA VAL A 258 -0.58 -22.38 -1.52
C VAL A 258 -1.88 -22.30 -0.72
N GLU A 259 -2.13 -21.14 -0.15
CA GLU A 259 -3.44 -20.81 0.38
C GLU A 259 -4.30 -20.12 -0.67
N ILE A 260 -5.60 -20.38 -0.62
CA ILE A 260 -6.55 -19.97 -1.65
C ILE A 260 -7.61 -19.12 -1.01
N HIS A 261 -7.56 -17.85 -1.34
CA HIS A 261 -8.43 -16.83 -0.80
C HIS A 261 -9.30 -16.30 -1.93
N PRO A 262 -10.64 -16.33 -1.79
CA PRO A 262 -11.50 -15.60 -2.72
C PRO A 262 -11.08 -14.13 -2.72
N VAL A 263 -10.87 -13.57 -3.90
CA VAL A 263 -10.58 -12.15 -4.09
C VAL A 263 -11.75 -11.37 -3.46
N GLU A 264 -11.48 -10.45 -2.52
CA GLU A 264 -12.56 -9.62 -1.98
C GLU A 264 -13.19 -8.81 -3.11
N VAL A 265 -14.50 -8.56 -3.05
CA VAL A 265 -15.25 -7.90 -4.14
C VAL A 265 -14.61 -6.57 -4.58
N GLU A 266 -13.98 -5.85 -3.64
CA GLU A 266 -13.30 -4.58 -3.89
C GLU A 266 -12.05 -4.73 -4.79
N TRP A 267 -11.44 -5.92 -4.85
CA TRP A 267 -10.31 -6.26 -5.71
C TRP A 267 -10.76 -6.79 -7.09
N LEU A 268 -11.96 -7.38 -7.20
CA LEU A 268 -12.53 -7.81 -8.48
C LEU A 268 -12.71 -6.62 -9.44
N GLU A 269 -13.17 -5.48 -8.89
CA GLU A 269 -13.33 -4.22 -9.63
C GLU A 269 -11.99 -3.67 -10.16
N LEU A 270 -10.87 -3.98 -9.49
CA LEU A 270 -9.51 -3.55 -9.89
C LEU A 270 -8.88 -4.46 -10.94
N LEU A 271 -9.25 -5.74 -10.97
CA LEU A 271 -8.64 -6.74 -11.84
C LEU A 271 -9.35 -6.89 -13.19
N GLU A 272 -10.42 -6.12 -13.45
CA GLU A 272 -11.31 -6.26 -14.62
C GLU A 272 -11.74 -7.73 -14.86
N LEU A 273 -11.87 -8.52 -13.78
CA LEU A 273 -12.29 -9.91 -13.87
C LEU A 273 -13.82 -9.92 -13.96
N ASP A 274 -14.35 -10.47 -15.06
CA ASP A 274 -15.79 -10.64 -15.26
C ASP A 274 -16.42 -11.44 -14.10
N ASP A 275 -17.62 -11.03 -13.67
CA ASP A 275 -18.45 -11.67 -12.62
C ASP A 275 -18.70 -13.18 -12.84
#